data_AF-A0A7L5DV16-F1
#
_entry.id   AF-A0A7L5DV16-F1
#
_cell.length_a   1.000
_cell.length_b   1.000
_cell.length_c   1.000
_cell.angle_alpha   90.00
_cell.angle_beta   90.00
_cell.angle_gamma   90.00
#
_symmetry.space_group_name_H-M   'P 1'
#
loop_
_entity.id
_entity.type
_entity.pdbx_description
1 polymer ?
#
loop_
_entity_poly.entity_id
_entity_poly.type
_entity_poly.pdbx_seq_one_letter_code
_entity_poly.pdbx_strand_id
1 'polypeptide(L)'
;MAIVVALVAITLLSLFREPERQKFNALLIAGASATYLSGGLGVWEFTFCATMTALAYFGFRHYYFIGTGWLLHVGWDVMHHLYGSPIIPFLPTSSAGCAVCDSLLALWFFCKAPSVFTWFRK
;
A
#
# COMPACT_ATOMS: atom_id res chain seq x y z
N MET A 1 -7.25 4.66 14.62
CA MET A 1 -7.49 3.36 13.94
C MET A 1 -6.44 3.08 12.87
N ALA A 2 -6.19 3.98 11.89
CA ALA A 2 -5.23 3.75 10.81
C ALA A 2 -3.82 3.28 11.26
N ILE A 3 -3.26 3.91 12.31
CA ILE A 3 -1.96 3.50 12.88
C ILE A 3 -2.00 2.05 13.38
N VAL A 4 -3.07 1.65 14.07
CA VAL A 4 -3.25 0.28 14.56
C VAL A 4 -3.33 -0.70 13.39
N VAL A 5 -4.07 -0.35 12.33
CA VAL A 5 -4.16 -1.16 11.11
C VAL A 5 -2.79 -1.31 10.45
N ALA A 6 -2.03 -0.23 10.33
CA ALA A 6 -0.67 -0.27 9.78
C ALA A 6 0.27 -1.16 10.61
N LEU A 7 0.25 -1.04 11.94
CA LEU A 7 1.06 -1.87 12.83
C LEU A 7 0.68 -3.36 12.74
N VAL A 8 -0.62 -3.66 12.69
CA VAL A 8 -1.12 -5.03 12.50
C VAL A 8 -0.67 -5.56 11.14
N ALA A 9 -0.82 -4.78 10.06
CA ALA A 9 -0.38 -5.14 8.72
C ALA A 9 1.12 -5.42 8.70
N ILE A 10 1.96 -4.51 9.21
CA ILE A 10 3.42 -4.68 9.29
C ILE A 10 3.78 -5.96 10.08
N THR A 11 3.08 -6.22 11.18
CA THR A 11 3.32 -7.41 12.01
C THR A 11 3.00 -8.69 11.25
N LEU A 12 1.83 -8.76 10.60
CA LEU A 12 1.42 -9.91 9.79
C LEU A 12 2.36 -10.12 8.58
N LEU A 13 2.71 -9.04 7.89
CA LEU A 13 3.63 -9.07 6.74
C LEU A 13 5.06 -9.44 7.17
N SER A 14 5.43 -9.17 8.43
CA SER A 14 6.71 -9.58 9.02
C SER A 14 6.81 -11.08 9.33
N LEU A 15 5.70 -11.84 9.26
CA LEU A 15 5.71 -13.31 9.37
C LEU A 15 6.37 -13.97 8.15
N PHE A 16 6.30 -13.32 6.98
CA PHE A 16 6.98 -13.80 5.78
C PHE A 16 8.49 -13.60 5.90
N ARG A 17 9.25 -14.60 5.46
CA ARG A 17 10.71 -14.54 5.37
C ARG A 17 11.14 -13.93 4.04
N GLU A 18 12.32 -13.32 4.01
CA GLU A 18 12.92 -12.90 2.74
C GLU A 18 13.30 -14.12 1.89
N PRO A 19 13.13 -14.07 0.55
CA PRO A 19 12.63 -12.96 -0.27
C PRO A 19 11.10 -12.91 -0.45
N GLU A 20 10.36 -13.87 0.12
CA GLU A 20 8.91 -14.00 -0.11
C GLU A 20 8.11 -12.82 0.45
N ARG A 21 8.57 -12.21 1.55
CA ARG A 21 7.98 -10.97 2.06
C ARG A 21 8.00 -9.88 1.01
N GLN A 22 9.12 -9.67 0.32
CA GLN A 22 9.21 -8.67 -0.74
C GLN A 22 8.22 -8.97 -1.86
N LYS A 23 8.24 -10.20 -2.37
CA LYS A 23 7.39 -10.61 -3.51
C LYS A 23 5.91 -10.52 -3.18
N PHE A 24 5.52 -10.97 -1.99
CA PHE A 24 4.15 -10.88 -1.53
C PHE A 24 3.69 -9.43 -1.45
N ASN A 25 4.52 -8.54 -0.89
CA ASN A 25 4.18 -7.12 -0.79
C ASN A 25 4.12 -6.40 -2.15
N ALA A 26 4.95 -6.82 -3.11
CA ALA A 26 4.85 -6.36 -4.50
C ALA A 26 3.51 -6.78 -5.14
N LEU A 27 3.03 -7.98 -4.87
CA LEU A 27 1.70 -8.41 -5.34
C LEU A 27 0.57 -7.66 -4.59
N LEU A 28 0.73 -7.48 -3.28
CA LEU A 28 -0.25 -6.84 -2.42
C LEU A 28 -0.55 -5.40 -2.89
N ILE A 29 0.49 -4.63 -3.23
CA ILE A 29 0.30 -3.25 -3.67
C ILE A 29 -0.41 -3.16 -5.03
N ALA A 30 -0.15 -4.10 -5.95
CA ALA A 30 -0.90 -4.18 -7.20
C ALA A 30 -2.38 -4.47 -6.94
N GLY A 31 -2.67 -5.43 -6.04
CA GLY A 31 -4.04 -5.77 -5.65
C GLY A 31 -4.77 -4.62 -4.95
N ALA A 32 -4.11 -3.93 -4.03
CA ALA A 32 -4.65 -2.74 -3.35
C ALA A 32 -5.03 -1.66 -4.37
N SER A 33 -4.14 -1.38 -5.32
CA SER A 33 -4.37 -0.34 -6.34
C SER A 33 -5.52 -0.67 -7.29
N ALA A 34 -5.81 -1.94 -7.53
CA ALA A 34 -6.93 -2.35 -8.38
C ALA A 34 -8.31 -2.02 -7.74
N THR A 35 -8.36 -1.80 -6.42
CA THR A 35 -9.61 -1.44 -5.72
C THR A 35 -10.17 -0.07 -6.13
N TYR A 36 -9.34 0.81 -6.70
CA TYR A 36 -9.79 2.11 -7.18
C TYR A 36 -10.51 2.08 -8.53
N LEU A 37 -10.51 0.98 -9.27
CA LEU A 37 -11.15 0.92 -10.60
C LEU A 37 -12.68 1.17 -10.57
N SER A 38 -13.29 1.24 -9.39
CA SER A 38 -14.68 1.61 -9.16
C SER A 38 -14.83 2.89 -8.32
N GLY A 39 -13.80 3.72 -8.23
CA GLY A 39 -13.72 4.83 -7.28
C GLY A 39 -14.22 6.18 -7.79
N GLY A 40 -14.59 6.30 -9.07
CA GLY A 40 -15.25 7.48 -9.65
C GLY A 40 -14.32 8.52 -10.29
N LEU A 41 -13.01 8.26 -10.45
CA LEU A 41 -12.06 9.13 -11.15
C LEU A 41 -11.91 8.79 -12.66
N GLY A 42 -12.64 7.79 -13.14
CA GLY A 42 -12.79 7.49 -14.56
C GLY A 42 -11.52 6.94 -15.21
N VAL A 43 -11.15 7.45 -16.40
CA VAL A 43 -10.02 6.92 -17.19
C VAL A 43 -8.70 6.95 -16.41
N TRP A 44 -8.54 7.89 -15.49
CA TRP A 44 -7.32 8.01 -14.70
C TRP A 44 -7.08 6.80 -13.79
N GLU A 45 -8.12 6.08 -13.37
CA GLU A 45 -7.99 4.88 -12.54
C GLU A 45 -7.27 3.74 -13.29
N PHE A 46 -7.49 3.64 -14.61
CA PHE A 46 -6.75 2.71 -15.46
C PHE A 46 -5.28 3.08 -15.57
N THR A 47 -4.98 4.37 -15.73
CA THR A 47 -3.58 4.84 -15.79
C THR A 47 -2.86 4.64 -14.46
N PHE A 48 -3.56 4.86 -13.34
CA PHE A 48 -3.04 4.60 -12.01
C PHE A 48 -2.79 3.10 -11.81
N CYS A 49 -3.77 2.25 -12.12
CA CYS A 49 -3.64 0.80 -12.01
C CYS A 49 -2.49 0.25 -12.87
N ALA A 50 -2.31 0.76 -14.10
CA ALA A 50 -1.19 0.39 -14.96
C ALA A 50 0.17 0.81 -14.36
N THR A 51 0.24 2.03 -13.84
CA THR A 51 1.45 2.56 -13.17
C THR A 51 1.81 1.72 -11.94
N MET A 52 0.81 1.39 -11.11
CA MET A 52 0.99 0.58 -9.92
C MET A 52 1.40 -0.86 -10.25
N THR A 53 0.89 -1.42 -11.35
CA THR A 53 1.31 -2.72 -11.86
C THR A 53 2.80 -2.71 -12.27
N ALA A 54 3.26 -1.64 -12.92
CA ALA A 54 4.68 -1.49 -13.27
C ALA A 54 5.55 -1.37 -12.01
N LEU A 55 5.14 -0.58 -11.01
CA LEU A 55 5.85 -0.46 -9.74
C LEU A 55 5.90 -1.79 -8.98
N ALA A 56 4.81 -2.57 -8.99
CA ALA A 56 4.78 -3.91 -8.43
C ALA A 56 5.78 -4.85 -9.14
N TYR A 57 5.85 -4.81 -10.47
CA TYR A 57 6.82 -5.60 -11.23
C TYR A 57 8.27 -5.28 -10.83
N PHE A 58 8.63 -4.00 -10.71
CA PHE A 58 9.96 -3.62 -10.23
C PHE A 58 10.14 -3.89 -8.73
N GLY A 59 9.06 -3.90 -7.96
CA GLY A 59 9.00 -4.22 -6.54
C GLY A 59 9.49 -5.63 -6.21
N PHE A 60 9.38 -6.58 -7.14
CA PHE A 60 9.98 -7.91 -6.99
C PHE A 60 11.51 -7.88 -6.81
N ARG A 61 12.18 -6.81 -7.25
CA ARG A 61 13.63 -6.65 -7.15
C ARG A 61 14.06 -5.63 -6.11
N HIS A 62 13.33 -4.53 -5.93
CA HIS A 62 13.69 -3.52 -4.93
C HIS A 62 12.50 -2.97 -4.15
N TYR A 63 12.64 -2.92 -2.82
CA TYR A 63 11.67 -2.34 -1.89
C TYR A 63 11.31 -0.88 -2.16
N TYR A 64 12.22 -0.11 -2.75
CA TYR A 64 11.97 1.29 -3.10
C TYR A 64 10.76 1.46 -4.02
N PHE A 65 10.52 0.53 -4.95
CA PHE A 65 9.35 0.62 -5.83
C PHE A 65 8.05 0.31 -5.09
N ILE A 66 8.07 -0.61 -4.12
CA ILE A 66 6.93 -0.89 -3.25
C ILE A 66 6.63 0.34 -2.38
N GLY A 67 7.64 0.94 -1.75
CA GLY A 67 7.48 2.18 -0.97
C GLY A 67 6.97 3.35 -1.81
N THR A 68 7.50 3.53 -3.01
CA THR A 68 7.04 4.57 -3.95
C THR A 68 5.60 4.34 -4.37
N GLY A 69 5.21 3.09 -4.62
CA GLY A 69 3.82 2.77 -4.92
C GLY A 69 2.90 3.15 -3.76
N TRP A 70 3.29 2.87 -2.50
CA TRP A 70 2.44 3.24 -1.36
C TRP A 70 2.33 4.76 -1.22
N LEU A 71 3.38 5.53 -1.54
CA LEU A 71 3.26 7.00 -1.63
C LEU A 71 2.29 7.45 -2.72
N LEU A 72 2.30 6.82 -3.89
CA LEU A 72 1.33 7.11 -4.94
C LEU A 72 -0.09 6.74 -4.49
N HIS A 73 -0.25 5.64 -3.77
CA HIS A 73 -1.50 5.21 -3.15
C HIS A 73 -2.04 6.28 -2.19
N VAL A 74 -1.19 6.85 -1.32
CA VAL A 74 -1.56 8.01 -0.47
C VAL A 74 -2.06 9.19 -1.29
N GLY A 75 -1.38 9.52 -2.38
CA GLY A 75 -1.82 10.59 -3.28
C GLY A 75 -3.21 10.29 -3.87
N TRP A 76 -3.43 9.04 -4.27
CA TRP A 76 -4.68 8.58 -4.84
C TRP A 76 -5.83 8.55 -3.81
N ASP A 77 -5.54 8.14 -2.58
CA ASP A 77 -6.46 8.23 -1.43
C ASP A 77 -6.94 9.66 -1.19
N VAL A 78 -6.02 10.63 -1.23
CA VAL A 78 -6.36 12.05 -1.08
C VAL A 78 -7.25 12.51 -2.23
N MET A 79 -6.95 12.12 -3.48
CA MET A 79 -7.82 12.43 -4.62
C MET A 79 -9.22 11.84 -4.44
N HIS A 80 -9.34 10.59 -4.00
CA HIS A 80 -10.63 9.96 -3.73
C HIS A 80 -11.36 10.58 -2.53
N HIS A 81 -10.64 11.05 -1.51
CA HIS A 81 -11.25 11.75 -0.39
C HIS A 81 -11.85 13.10 -0.78
N LEU A 82 -11.19 13.82 -1.69
CA LEU A 82 -11.60 15.17 -2.11
C LEU A 82 -12.59 15.18 -3.28
N TYR A 83 -12.40 14.28 -4.25
CA TYR A 83 -13.08 14.34 -5.55
C TYR A 83 -13.74 13.02 -5.97
N GLY A 84 -13.42 11.92 -5.31
CA GLY A 84 -13.91 10.59 -5.67
C GLY A 84 -14.94 10.02 -4.69
N SER A 85 -15.22 8.74 -4.89
CA SER A 85 -15.97 7.93 -3.94
C SER A 85 -15.03 7.31 -2.89
N PRO A 86 -15.53 7.02 -1.68
CA PRO A 86 -14.75 6.31 -0.68
C PRO A 86 -14.34 4.93 -1.19
N ILE A 87 -13.09 4.54 -0.92
CA ILE A 87 -12.50 3.26 -1.35
C ILE A 87 -13.29 2.08 -0.80
N ILE A 88 -13.69 2.19 0.46
CA ILE A 88 -14.60 1.25 1.10
C ILE A 88 -15.99 1.90 1.04
N PRO A 89 -16.92 1.43 0.20
CA PRO A 89 -18.18 2.11 -0.07
C PRO A 89 -19.04 2.37 1.17
N PHE A 90 -18.91 1.52 2.18
CA PHE A 90 -19.66 1.57 3.44
C PHE A 90 -18.91 2.29 4.58
N LEU A 91 -17.72 2.83 4.34
CA LEU A 91 -16.94 3.58 5.32
C LEU A 91 -16.48 4.92 4.71
N PRO A 92 -17.24 6.02 4.89
CA PRO A 92 -17.00 7.29 4.19
C PRO A 92 -15.62 7.93 4.44
N THR A 93 -15.01 7.67 5.59
CA THR A 93 -13.67 8.17 5.95
C THR A 93 -12.55 7.20 5.62
N SER A 94 -12.85 6.10 4.92
CA SER A 94 -11.87 5.06 4.58
C SER A 94 -10.68 5.61 3.81
N SER A 95 -10.88 6.48 2.82
CA SER A 95 -9.78 7.05 2.03
C SER A 95 -8.79 7.85 2.88
N ALA A 96 -9.28 8.70 3.81
CA ALA A 96 -8.40 9.44 4.71
C ALA A 96 -7.68 8.52 5.72
N GLY A 97 -8.34 7.44 6.15
CA GLY A 97 -7.72 6.41 7.00
C GLY A 97 -6.63 5.61 6.27
N CYS A 98 -6.88 5.25 5.01
CA CYS A 98 -5.92 4.57 4.13
C CYS A 98 -4.70 5.45 3.91
N ALA A 99 -4.86 6.75 3.63
CA ALA A 99 -3.74 7.66 3.41
C ALA A 99 -2.74 7.68 4.57
N VAL A 100 -3.23 7.62 5.82
CA VAL A 100 -2.37 7.55 7.01
C VAL A 100 -1.69 6.18 7.13
N CYS A 101 -2.44 5.10 6.90
CA CYS A 101 -1.91 3.74 6.95
C CYS A 101 -0.81 3.53 5.91
N ASP A 102 -1.05 4.00 4.69
CA ASP A 102 -0.21 3.79 3.53
C ASP A 102 1.07 4.62 3.61
N SER A 103 1.00 5.80 4.24
CA SER A 103 2.19 6.59 4.58
C SER A 103 3.15 5.83 5.52
N LEU A 104 2.60 5.10 6.50
CA LEU A 104 3.40 4.29 7.42
C LEU A 104 3.99 3.06 6.71
N LEU A 105 3.21 2.41 5.84
CA LEU A 105 3.69 1.29 5.02
C LEU A 105 4.80 1.75 4.06
N ALA A 106 4.62 2.90 3.39
CA ALA A 106 5.63 3.48 2.51
C ALA A 106 6.96 3.69 3.25
N LEU A 107 6.92 4.33 4.43
CA LEU A 107 8.10 4.53 5.26
C LEU A 107 8.76 3.21 5.66
N TRP A 108 7.97 2.22 6.05
CA TRP A 108 8.48 0.88 6.40
C TRP A 108 9.20 0.22 5.22
N PHE A 109 8.68 0.32 4.00
CA PHE A 109 9.33 -0.20 2.80
C PHE A 109 10.60 0.58 2.42
N PHE A 110 10.63 1.90 2.58
CA PHE A 110 11.87 2.67 2.39
C PHE A 110 12.96 2.27 3.40
N CYS A 111 12.57 1.83 4.59
CA CYS A 111 13.47 1.21 5.57
C CYS A 111 13.84 -0.26 5.26
N LYS A 112 13.53 -0.77 4.06
CA LYS A 112 13.73 -2.17 3.62
C LYS A 112 12.89 -3.19 4.39
N ALA A 113 11.71 -2.80 4.85
CA ALA A 113 10.74 -3.66 5.52
C ALA A 113 11.35 -4.51 6.65
N PRO A 114 11.97 -3.91 7.70
CA PRO A 114 12.55 -4.68 8.80
C PRO A 114 11.49 -5.56 9.47
N SER A 115 11.83 -6.81 9.82
CA SER A 115 10.91 -7.70 10.54
C SER A 115 10.72 -7.23 11.97
N VAL A 116 9.48 -7.20 12.44
CA VAL A 116 9.19 -6.96 13.87
C VAL A 116 9.79 -8.07 14.75
N PHE A 117 9.85 -9.30 14.24
CA PHE A 117 10.33 -10.46 14.99
C PHE A 117 11.85 -10.61 15.02
N THR A 118 12.60 -9.91 14.15
CA THR A 118 14.07 -9.93 14.22
C THR A 118 14.62 -9.33 15.51
N TRP A 119 13.85 -8.45 16.18
CA TRP A 119 14.22 -7.87 17.47
C TRP A 119 14.09 -8.85 18.64
N PHE A 120 13.21 -9.86 18.53
CA PHE A 120 12.99 -10.87 19.58
C PHE A 120 13.90 -12.10 19.46
N ARG A 121 14.76 -12.17 18.43
CA ARG A 121 15.73 -13.26 18.22
C ARG A 121 17.17 -12.87 18.59
N LYS A 122 17.37 -11.76 19.31
CA LYS A 122 18.62 -11.45 20.01
C LYS A 122 18.46 -11.80 21.49
#